data_AF-A0A7K0FGG6-F1
#
_entry.id   AF-A0A7K0FGG6-F1
#
_cell.length_a   1.000
_cell.length_b   1.000
_cell.length_c   1.000
_cell.angle_alpha   90.00
_cell.angle_beta   90.00
_cell.angle_gamma   90.00
#
_symmetry.space_group_name_H-M   'P 1'
#
loop_
_entity.id
_entity.type
_entity.pdbx_description
1 polymer ?
#
loop_
_entity_poly.entity_id
_entity_poly.type
_entity_poly.pdbx_seq_one_letter_code
_entity_poly.pdbx_strand_id
1 'polypeptide(L)'
;MSYSIKRITQVADCDVLLTWAAREKADLDFELLSEDRLTDKFETTSVEVEAILQGVLAELSALRVAVVRLPEGGKAKADMGVKIKKLEYKQFLLENRKQTYGLLALLQKELDIQRIENEIKEVDTFVAELTAHKATL
;
A
#
# COMPACT_ATOMS: atom_id res chain seq x y z
N MET A 1 1.06 15.41 26.52
CA MET A 1 2.33 14.78 26.12
C MET A 1 3.09 14.26 27.33
N SER A 2 3.93 13.24 27.13
CA SER A 2 4.53 12.43 28.21
C SER A 2 5.98 12.79 28.55
N TYR A 3 6.59 13.75 27.85
CA TYR A 3 8.01 14.02 27.97
C TYR A 3 8.34 14.97 29.13
N SER A 4 9.41 14.65 29.86
CA SER A 4 9.88 15.46 30.99
C SER A 4 10.82 16.60 30.53
N ILE A 5 10.40 17.40 29.53
CA ILE A 5 11.21 18.47 28.90
C ILE A 5 11.76 19.46 29.92
N LYS A 6 11.02 19.72 31.01
CA LYS A 6 11.43 20.57 32.13
C LYS A 6 12.74 20.15 32.82
N ARG A 7 13.24 18.93 32.57
CA ARG A 7 14.53 18.46 33.09
C ARG A 7 15.72 19.02 32.31
N ILE A 8 15.51 19.59 31.14
CA ILE A 8 16.54 20.27 30.36
C ILE A 8 16.72 21.67 30.94
N THR A 9 17.93 21.99 31.38
CA THR A 9 18.26 23.26 32.03
C THR A 9 19.22 24.12 31.22
N GLN A 10 19.74 23.60 30.10
CA GLN A 10 20.67 24.32 29.24
C GLN A 10 20.10 24.48 27.83
N VAL A 11 20.26 25.69 27.28
CA VAL A 11 19.89 26.02 25.90
C VAL A 11 20.59 25.10 24.89
N ALA A 12 21.86 24.75 25.17
CA ALA A 12 22.65 23.87 24.30
C ALA A 12 22.07 22.45 24.18
N ASP A 13 21.49 21.90 25.26
CA ASP A 13 20.85 20.59 25.23
C ASP A 13 19.57 20.62 24.37
N CYS A 14 18.80 21.71 24.44
CA CYS A 14 17.68 21.94 23.54
C CYS A 14 18.15 21.98 22.07
N ASP A 15 19.26 22.65 21.78
CA ASP A 15 19.78 22.75 20.40
C ASP A 15 20.23 21.41 19.81
N VAL A 16 20.84 20.56 20.64
CA VAL A 16 21.20 19.20 20.23
C VAL A 16 19.94 18.41 19.87
N LEU A 17 18.91 18.46 20.72
CA LEU A 17 17.66 17.73 20.48
C LEU A 17 16.86 18.29 19.30
N LEU A 18 16.86 19.61 19.08
CA LEU A 18 16.24 20.23 17.90
C LEU A 18 16.97 19.82 16.62
N THR A 19 18.30 19.75 16.64
CA THR A 19 19.09 19.28 15.50
C THR A 19 18.79 17.80 15.20
N TRP A 20 18.68 16.98 16.23
CA TRP A 20 18.27 15.58 16.09
C TRP A 20 16.86 15.47 15.48
N ALA A 21 15.88 16.18 16.04
CA ALA A 21 14.50 16.14 15.57
C ALA A 21 14.35 16.64 14.12
N ALA A 22 15.13 17.65 13.73
CA ALA A 22 15.15 18.14 12.34
C ALA A 22 15.68 17.07 11.37
N ARG A 23 16.69 16.29 11.78
CA ARG A 23 17.19 15.18 10.98
C ARG A 23 16.17 14.05 10.88
N GLU A 24 15.57 13.66 12.01
CA GLU A 24 14.54 12.62 12.04
C GLU A 24 13.38 12.97 11.11
N LYS A 25 12.92 14.23 11.17
CA LYS A 25 11.88 14.73 10.27
C LYS A 25 12.29 14.64 8.80
N ALA A 26 13.51 15.02 8.46
CA ALA A 26 13.99 14.95 7.08
C ALA A 26 14.05 13.50 6.55
N ASP A 27 14.42 12.55 7.41
CA ASP A 27 14.43 11.12 7.07
C ASP A 27 12.99 10.60 6.86
N LEU A 28 12.03 10.98 7.72
CA LEU A 28 10.61 10.64 7.57
C LEU A 28 9.96 11.30 6.34
N ASP A 29 10.26 12.57 6.06
CA ASP A 29 9.77 13.27 4.86
C ASP A 29 10.27 12.59 3.58
N PHE A 30 11.50 12.07 3.59
CA PHE A 30 12.05 11.30 2.48
C PHE A 30 11.34 9.94 2.33
N GLU A 31 11.07 9.25 3.44
CA GLU A 31 10.34 7.98 3.43
C GLU A 31 8.92 8.16 2.91
N LEU A 32 8.20 9.19 3.38
CA LEU A 32 6.86 9.55 2.92
C LEU A 32 6.83 9.76 1.40
N LEU A 33 7.75 10.57 0.88
CA LEU A 33 7.85 10.85 -0.55
C LEU A 33 8.20 9.59 -1.37
N SER A 34 8.96 8.67 -0.81
CA SER A 34 9.26 7.39 -1.45
C SER A 34 8.01 6.50 -1.53
N GLU A 35 7.24 6.42 -0.45
CA GLU A 35 6.01 5.63 -0.40
C GLU A 35 4.91 6.21 -1.29
N ASP A 36 4.67 7.53 -1.26
CA ASP A 36 3.70 8.20 -2.13
C ASP A 36 3.92 7.88 -3.62
N ARG A 37 5.19 7.93 -4.07
CA ARG A 37 5.57 7.60 -5.46
C ARG A 37 5.29 6.16 -5.84
N LEU A 38 5.27 5.25 -4.88
CA LEU A 38 4.91 3.86 -5.12
C LEU A 38 3.40 3.72 -5.24
N THR A 39 2.64 4.40 -4.38
CA THR A 39 1.16 4.39 -4.32
C THR A 39 0.51 4.76 -5.65
N ASP A 40 1.01 5.79 -6.36
CA ASP A 40 0.52 6.19 -7.70
C ASP A 40 0.49 5.02 -8.70
N LYS A 41 1.49 4.14 -8.63
CA LYS A 41 1.58 2.96 -9.52
C LYS A 41 0.62 1.86 -9.11
N PHE A 42 0.35 1.73 -7.81
CA PHE A 42 -0.59 0.76 -7.27
C PHE A 42 -2.03 1.11 -7.62
N GLU A 43 -2.41 2.39 -7.57
CA GLU A 43 -3.76 2.83 -7.93
C GLU A 43 -4.14 2.40 -9.35
N THR A 44 -3.32 2.77 -10.34
CA THR A 44 -3.59 2.44 -11.75
C THR A 44 -3.56 0.93 -11.98
N THR A 45 -2.55 0.24 -11.44
CA THR A 45 -2.39 -1.20 -11.64
C THR A 45 -3.51 -2.01 -10.97
N SER A 46 -3.99 -1.56 -9.82
CA SER A 46 -5.02 -2.28 -9.06
C SER A 46 -6.36 -2.33 -9.80
N VAL A 47 -6.77 -1.21 -10.37
CA VAL A 47 -8.00 -1.08 -11.17
C VAL A 47 -7.92 -1.96 -12.42
N GLU A 48 -6.77 -1.93 -13.13
CA GLU A 48 -6.57 -2.75 -14.32
C GLU A 48 -6.63 -4.26 -14.00
N VAL A 49 -5.95 -4.70 -12.95
CA VAL A 49 -5.93 -6.13 -12.55
C VAL A 49 -7.33 -6.59 -12.17
N GLU A 50 -8.10 -5.77 -11.46
CA GLU A 50 -9.46 -6.11 -11.04
C GLU A 50 -10.43 -6.17 -12.22
N ALA A 51 -10.36 -5.21 -13.15
CA ALA A 51 -11.17 -5.22 -14.37
C ALA A 51 -10.89 -6.45 -15.24
N ILE A 52 -9.62 -6.81 -15.43
CA ILE A 52 -9.23 -7.99 -16.20
C ILE A 52 -9.72 -9.27 -15.50
N LEU A 53 -9.58 -9.36 -14.18
CA LEU A 53 -10.03 -10.52 -13.40
C LEU A 53 -11.55 -10.71 -13.51
N GLN A 54 -12.34 -9.63 -13.39
CA GLN A 54 -13.78 -9.68 -13.59
C GLN A 54 -14.16 -10.21 -14.98
N GLY A 55 -13.47 -9.76 -16.03
CA GLY A 55 -13.66 -10.26 -17.39
C GLY A 55 -13.36 -11.76 -17.52
N VAL A 56 -12.26 -12.23 -16.93
CA VAL A 56 -11.89 -13.65 -16.93
C VAL A 56 -12.93 -14.50 -16.17
N LEU A 57 -13.41 -14.02 -15.03
CA LEU A 57 -14.45 -14.72 -14.25
C LEU A 57 -15.78 -14.79 -15.01
N ALA A 58 -16.19 -13.72 -15.69
CA ALA A 58 -17.38 -13.71 -16.52
C ALA A 58 -17.27 -14.71 -17.69
N GLU A 59 -16.12 -14.73 -18.37
CA GLU A 59 -15.86 -15.68 -19.47
C GLU A 59 -15.83 -17.13 -18.98
N LEU A 60 -15.17 -17.40 -17.85
CA LEU A 60 -15.16 -18.72 -17.22
C LEU A 60 -16.56 -19.20 -16.87
N SER A 61 -17.38 -18.33 -16.28
CA SER A 61 -18.77 -18.63 -15.95
C SER A 61 -19.56 -19.03 -17.21
N ALA A 62 -19.45 -18.23 -18.28
CA ALA A 62 -20.14 -18.51 -19.54
C ALA A 62 -19.67 -19.83 -20.18
N LEU A 63 -18.36 -20.09 -20.21
CA LEU A 63 -17.80 -21.32 -20.79
C LEU A 63 -18.17 -22.56 -19.98
N ARG A 64 -18.18 -22.47 -18.64
CA ARG A 64 -18.62 -23.58 -17.77
C ARG A 64 -20.09 -23.93 -17.99
N VAL A 65 -20.96 -22.94 -18.23
CA VAL A 65 -22.36 -23.19 -18.60
C VAL A 65 -22.46 -23.82 -19.99
N ALA A 66 -21.67 -23.35 -20.96
CA ALA A 66 -21.70 -23.84 -22.33
C ALA A 66 -21.18 -25.28 -22.46
N VAL A 67 -20.08 -25.63 -21.78
CA VAL A 67 -19.44 -26.94 -21.91
C VAL A 67 -20.34 -28.08 -21.40
N VAL A 68 -21.18 -27.81 -20.40
CA VAL A 68 -22.16 -28.78 -19.86
C VAL A 68 -23.22 -29.14 -20.91
N ARG A 69 -23.55 -28.21 -21.82
CA ARG A 69 -24.55 -28.43 -22.89
C ARG A 69 -23.97 -29.17 -24.10
N LEU A 70 -22.66 -29.37 -24.17
CA LEU A 70 -22.02 -30.03 -25.29
C LEU A 70 -22.01 -31.56 -25.13
N PRO A 71 -22.18 -32.31 -26.24
CA PRO A 71 -22.09 -33.77 -26.25
C PRO A 71 -20.73 -34.28 -25.75
N GLU A 72 -20.76 -35.36 -24.97
CA GLU A 72 -19.53 -36.03 -24.50
C GLU A 72 -18.70 -36.57 -25.68
N GLY A 73 -17.37 -36.58 -25.51
CA GLY A 73 -16.44 -37.09 -26.52
C GLY A 73 -16.31 -36.23 -27.80
N GLY A 74 -17.07 -35.14 -27.92
CA GLY A 74 -17.01 -34.24 -29.07
C GLY A 74 -15.82 -33.27 -29.02
N LYS A 75 -15.20 -33.01 -30.19
CA LYS A 75 -14.08 -32.07 -30.34
C LYS A 75 -14.37 -30.68 -29.75
N ALA A 76 -15.59 -30.16 -29.95
CA ALA A 76 -16.02 -28.87 -29.40
C ALA A 76 -15.95 -28.81 -27.86
N LYS A 77 -16.27 -29.91 -27.19
CA LYS A 77 -16.21 -30.00 -25.72
C LYS A 77 -14.76 -30.05 -25.23
N ALA A 78 -13.90 -30.78 -25.93
CA ALA A 78 -12.46 -30.81 -25.66
C ALA A 78 -11.81 -29.43 -25.84
N ASP A 79 -12.12 -28.74 -26.95
CA ASP A 79 -11.60 -27.40 -27.24
C ASP A 79 -12.04 -26.37 -26.18
N MET A 80 -13.31 -26.42 -25.76
CA MET A 80 -13.80 -25.60 -24.64
C MET A 80 -13.10 -25.95 -23.32
N GLY A 81 -12.86 -27.23 -23.04
CA GLY A 81 -12.12 -27.66 -21.85
C GLY A 81 -10.70 -27.11 -21.80
N VAL A 82 -10.00 -27.07 -22.93
CA VAL A 82 -8.67 -26.44 -23.04
C VAL A 82 -8.77 -24.93 -22.79
N LYS A 83 -9.79 -24.26 -23.34
CA LYS A 83 -10.00 -22.83 -23.13
C LYS A 83 -10.28 -22.49 -21.66
N ILE A 84 -11.12 -23.28 -20.98
CA ILE A 84 -11.40 -23.15 -19.55
C ILE A 84 -10.09 -23.26 -18.75
N LYS A 85 -9.27 -24.30 -18.99
CA LYS A 85 -7.98 -24.45 -18.28
C LYS A 85 -7.04 -23.27 -18.47
N LYS A 86 -6.97 -22.70 -19.68
CA LYS A 86 -6.16 -21.49 -19.95
C LYS A 86 -6.66 -20.29 -19.15
N LEU A 87 -7.98 -20.12 -19.06
CA LEU A 87 -8.58 -19.02 -18.30
C LEU A 87 -8.44 -19.22 -16.78
N GLU A 88 -8.53 -20.45 -16.29
CA GLU A 88 -8.27 -20.77 -14.87
C GLU A 88 -6.82 -20.46 -14.49
N TYR A 89 -5.87 -20.79 -15.35
CA TYR A 89 -4.48 -20.40 -15.14
C TYR A 89 -4.30 -18.87 -15.15
N LYS A 90 -4.97 -18.17 -16.08
CA LYS A 90 -4.97 -16.70 -16.11
C LYS A 90 -5.60 -16.10 -14.85
N GLN A 91 -6.71 -16.66 -14.36
CA GLN A 91 -7.35 -16.26 -13.11
C GLN A 91 -6.34 -16.39 -11.94
N PHE A 92 -5.68 -17.54 -11.81
CA PHE A 92 -4.67 -17.76 -10.77
C PHE A 92 -3.53 -16.73 -10.81
N LEU A 93 -3.01 -16.40 -11.99
CA LEU A 93 -1.97 -15.37 -12.13
C LEU A 93 -2.48 -13.97 -11.72
N LEU A 94 -3.71 -13.63 -12.09
CA LEU A 94 -4.31 -12.34 -11.75
C LEU A 94 -4.64 -12.23 -10.25
N GLU A 95 -5.09 -13.30 -9.62
CA GLU A 95 -5.33 -13.35 -8.17
C GLU A 95 -4.03 -13.16 -7.38
N ASN A 96 -2.94 -13.81 -7.79
CA ASN A 96 -1.62 -13.56 -7.21
C ASN A 96 -1.17 -12.10 -7.42
N ARG A 97 -1.35 -11.57 -8.64
CA ARG A 97 -1.00 -10.17 -8.92
C ARG A 97 -1.84 -9.18 -8.11
N LYS A 98 -3.10 -9.50 -7.81
CA LYS A 98 -3.97 -8.69 -6.94
C LYS A 98 -3.45 -8.63 -5.49
N GLN A 99 -2.79 -9.68 -5.01
CA GLN A 99 -2.18 -9.67 -3.67
C GLN A 99 -0.94 -8.78 -3.62
N THR A 100 -0.15 -8.74 -4.69
CA THR A 100 1.13 -8.00 -4.70
C THR A 100 1.02 -6.57 -5.23
N TYR A 101 0.07 -6.30 -6.14
CA TYR A 101 -0.10 -5.03 -6.84
C TYR A 101 -1.57 -4.60 -6.99
N GLY A 102 -2.49 -5.28 -6.32
CA GLY A 102 -3.90 -4.92 -6.32
C GLY A 102 -4.27 -4.03 -5.14
N LEU A 103 -5.58 -3.84 -4.96
CA LEU A 103 -6.15 -3.02 -3.89
C LEU A 103 -5.62 -3.36 -2.50
N LEU A 104 -5.32 -4.64 -2.23
CA LEU A 104 -4.78 -5.05 -0.93
C LEU A 104 -3.39 -4.45 -0.65
N ALA A 105 -2.51 -4.46 -1.66
CA ALA A 105 -1.19 -3.86 -1.55
C ALA A 105 -1.29 -2.33 -1.46
N LEU A 106 -2.22 -1.72 -2.20
CA LEU A 106 -2.51 -0.28 -2.12
C LEU A 106 -2.91 0.12 -0.69
N LEU A 107 -3.90 -0.56 -0.09
CA LEU A 107 -4.36 -0.26 1.27
C LEU A 107 -3.26 -0.46 2.33
N GLN A 108 -2.35 -1.42 2.12
CA GLN A 108 -1.18 -1.58 2.99
C GLN A 108 -0.25 -0.37 2.90
N LYS A 109 0.01 0.13 1.68
CA LYS A 109 0.82 1.33 1.47
C LYS A 109 0.20 2.60 2.05
N GLU A 110 -1.11 2.77 1.89
CA GLU A 110 -1.84 3.87 2.51
C GLU A 110 -1.72 3.84 4.05
N LEU A 111 -1.77 2.66 4.67
CA LEU A 111 -1.56 2.51 6.10
C LEU A 111 -0.13 2.91 6.51
N ASP A 112 0.88 2.50 5.76
CA ASP A 112 2.28 2.85 6.03
C ASP A 112 2.49 4.38 5.92
N ILE A 113 1.96 5.01 4.87
CA ILE A 113 1.93 6.47 4.71
C ILE A 113 1.30 7.14 5.92
N GLN A 114 0.12 6.69 6.34
CA GLN A 114 -0.59 7.29 7.47
C GLN A 114 0.21 7.19 8.78
N ARG A 115 0.99 6.12 8.96
CA ARG A 115 1.88 5.96 10.11
C ARG A 115 3.03 6.97 10.06
N ILE A 116 3.71 7.10 8.93
CA ILE A 116 4.79 8.07 8.73
C ILE A 116 4.28 9.50 8.98
N GLU A 117 3.12 9.87 8.44
CA GLU A 117 2.51 11.17 8.71
C GLU A 117 2.24 11.42 10.20
N ASN A 118 1.82 10.39 10.94
CA ASN A 118 1.59 10.51 12.37
C ASN A 118 2.89 10.64 13.16
N GLU A 119 3.95 9.96 12.74
CA GLU A 119 5.29 10.12 13.31
C GLU A 119 5.84 11.53 13.05
N ILE A 120 5.67 12.08 11.85
CA ILE A 120 6.03 13.47 11.52
C ILE A 120 5.28 14.45 12.44
N LYS A 121 3.97 14.26 12.65
CA LYS A 121 3.17 15.11 13.56
C LYS A 121 3.69 15.06 15.00
N GLU A 122 4.11 13.89 15.48
CA GLU A 122 4.68 13.76 16.82
C GLU A 122 6.02 14.49 16.92
N VAL A 123 6.90 14.33 15.92
CA VAL A 123 8.18 15.06 15.85
C VAL A 123 7.96 16.58 15.82
N ASP A 124 7.00 17.05 15.02
CA ASP A 124 6.65 18.48 14.96
C ASP A 124 6.15 19.01 16.31
N THR A 125 5.34 18.21 17.00
CA THR A 125 4.85 18.59 18.33
C THR A 125 6.00 18.61 19.34
N PHE A 126 6.90 17.64 19.29
CA PHE A 126 8.12 17.62 20.11
C PHE A 126 9.01 18.85 19.86
N VAL A 127 9.24 19.21 18.60
CA VAL A 127 10.01 20.41 18.21
C VAL A 127 9.36 21.68 18.74
N ALA A 128 8.03 21.80 18.64
CA ALA A 128 7.30 22.96 19.13
C ALA A 128 7.40 23.10 20.65
N GLU A 129 7.20 22.02 21.41
CA GLU A 129 7.33 22.03 22.88
C GLU A 129 8.75 22.33 23.33
N LEU A 130 9.75 21.73 22.69
CA LEU A 130 11.16 21.95 23.02
C LEU A 130 11.59 23.39 22.71
N THR A 131 11.12 23.95 21.60
CA THR A 131 11.36 25.35 21.23
C THR A 131 10.71 26.30 22.23
N ALA A 132 9.48 26.01 22.66
CA ALA A 132 8.79 26.79 23.68
C ALA A 132 9.52 26.72 25.03
N HIS A 133 9.99 25.54 25.45
CA HIS A 133 10.78 25.40 26.69
C HIS A 133 12.13 26.10 26.59
N LYS A 134 12.83 25.99 25.46
CA LYS A 134 14.10 26.68 25.20
C LYS A 134 13.98 28.19 25.40
N ALA A 135 12.84 28.79 25.02
CA ALA A 135 12.59 30.21 25.21
C ALA A 135 12.39 30.63 26.69
N THR A 136 12.29 29.67 27.62
CA THR A 136 12.17 29.91 29.07
C THR A 136 13.48 29.71 29.85
N LEU A 137 14.54 29.23 29.19
CA LEU A 137 15.88 29.01 29.74
C LEU A 137 16.78 30.22 29.49
#